data_AF-A0A950X3C4-F1
#
_entry.id   AF-A0A950X3C4-F1
#
_cell.length_a   1.000
_cell.length_b   1.000
_cell.length_c   1.000
_cell.angle_alpha   90.00
_cell.angle_beta   90.00
_cell.angle_gamma   90.00
#
_symmetry.space_group_name_H-M   'P 1'
#
loop_
_entity.id
_entity.type
_entity.pdbx_description
1 polymer ?
#
loop_
_entity_poly.entity_id
_entity_poly.type
_entity_poly.pdbx_seq_one_letter_code
_entity_poly.pdbx_strand_id
1 'polypeptide(L)'
;MGQLPFYPPNVKGWDGGKSWINTATLGYRYQLARQLVAGMTVRNEPRSAASPQTMNAADQPDIIHLAPIPIEKLATEQDRSNPPALLEKVYTHLFPGTRNPDLFDRFNTVIKAKPVPLTDSAVRELIALMMTTPNYQVC
;
A
#
# COMPACT_ATOMS: atom_id res chain seq x y z
N MET A 1 -26.47 10.32 32.56
CA MET A 1 -27.09 9.29 31.70
C MET A 1 -25.99 8.37 31.22
N GLY A 2 -25.98 7.15 31.76
CA GLY A 2 -24.87 6.21 31.64
C GLY A 2 -24.80 5.56 30.27
N GLN A 3 -23.60 5.56 29.70
CA GLN A 3 -23.29 4.73 28.55
C GLN A 3 -23.23 3.27 29.00
N LEU A 4 -23.99 2.39 28.35
CA LEU A 4 -23.88 0.95 28.56
C LEU A 4 -22.53 0.48 28.00
N PRO A 5 -21.67 -0.18 28.79
CA PRO A 5 -20.51 -0.89 28.24
C PRO A 5 -21.01 -1.88 27.18
N PHE A 6 -20.33 -1.98 26.03
CA PHE A 6 -20.65 -2.85 24.88
C PHE A 6 -21.79 -2.41 23.93
N TYR A 7 -22.28 -1.17 24.02
CA TYR A 7 -23.05 -0.54 22.93
C TYR A 7 -22.19 0.52 22.25
N PRO A 8 -21.28 0.14 21.32
CA PRO A 8 -20.60 1.13 20.52
C PRO A 8 -21.65 1.94 19.74
N PRO A 9 -21.47 3.27 19.61
CA PRO A 9 -22.39 4.09 18.84
C PRO A 9 -22.53 3.49 17.44
N ASN A 10 -23.78 3.40 16.96
CA ASN A 10 -24.07 2.87 15.64
C ASN A 10 -23.29 3.69 14.60
N VAL A 11 -22.33 3.06 13.91
CA VAL A 11 -21.50 3.67 12.85
C VAL A 11 -22.29 3.95 11.55
N LYS A 12 -23.62 3.99 11.61
CA LYS A 12 -24.57 4.23 10.51
C LYS A 12 -24.38 5.54 9.73
N GLY A 13 -23.54 6.46 10.20
CA GLY A 13 -23.22 7.73 9.51
C GLY A 13 -22.08 7.63 8.50
N TRP A 14 -21.40 6.48 8.42
CA TRP A 14 -20.41 6.22 7.38
C TRP A 14 -21.12 5.45 6.28
N ASP A 15 -21.11 5.97 5.06
CA ASP A 15 -21.70 5.24 3.94
C ASP A 15 -21.00 3.89 3.80
N GLY A 16 -21.75 2.81 4.06
CA GLY A 16 -21.23 1.46 3.96
C GLY A 16 -20.85 1.07 2.53
N GLY A 17 -20.15 -0.05 2.38
CA GLY A 17 -19.80 -0.60 1.06
C GLY A 17 -18.73 0.22 0.36
N LYS A 18 -18.95 0.59 -0.92
CA LYS A 18 -17.99 1.34 -1.74
C LYS A 18 -18.18 2.86 -1.68
N SER A 19 -19.25 3.30 -1.02
CA SER A 19 -19.70 4.70 -1.01
C SER A 19 -18.82 5.62 -0.18
N TRP A 20 -18.07 5.09 0.80
CA TRP A 20 -17.02 5.85 1.51
C TRP A 20 -15.76 6.11 0.67
N ILE A 21 -15.59 5.44 -0.48
CA ILE A 21 -14.48 5.68 -1.41
C ILE A 21 -14.89 6.77 -2.40
N ASN A 22 -14.29 7.95 -2.26
CA ASN A 22 -14.53 9.07 -3.17
C ASN A 22 -13.30 9.32 -4.07
N THR A 23 -13.52 10.01 -5.19
CA THR A 23 -12.44 10.39 -6.14
C THR A 23 -11.39 11.29 -5.50
N ALA A 24 -11.77 12.10 -4.51
CA ALA A 24 -10.88 13.00 -3.79
C ALA A 24 -9.80 12.25 -2.97
N THR A 25 -10.09 11.02 -2.53
CA THR A 25 -9.16 10.20 -1.73
C THR A 25 -8.41 9.14 -2.55
N LEU A 26 -8.81 8.90 -3.80
CA LEU A 26 -8.20 7.86 -4.65
C LEU A 26 -6.72 8.12 -4.92
N GLY A 27 -6.35 9.37 -5.22
CA GLY A 27 -4.96 9.76 -5.44
C GLY A 27 -4.08 9.50 -4.21
N TYR A 28 -4.59 9.82 -3.02
CA TYR A 28 -3.90 9.54 -1.75
C TYR A 28 -3.69 8.04 -1.53
N ARG A 29 -4.69 7.20 -1.86
CA ARG A 29 -4.56 5.74 -1.74
C ARG A 29 -3.51 5.17 -2.69
N TYR A 30 -3.41 5.69 -3.91
CA TYR A 30 -2.38 5.26 -4.86
C TYR A 30 -0.98 5.65 -4.39
N GLN A 31 -0.83 6.86 -3.87
CA GLN A 31 0.43 7.32 -3.32
C GLN A 31 0.82 6.52 -2.08
N LEU A 32 -0.14 6.23 -1.21
CA LEU A 32 0.05 5.38 -0.04
C LEU A 32 0.52 3.97 -0.44
N ALA A 33 -0.13 3.34 -1.44
CA ALA A 33 0.28 2.03 -1.92
C ALA A 33 1.75 2.02 -2.39
N ARG A 34 2.18 3.05 -3.11
CA ARG A 34 3.58 3.20 -3.54
C ARG A 34 4.52 3.41 -2.35
N GLN A 35 4.16 4.25 -1.40
CA GLN A 35 4.95 4.53 -0.20
C GLN A 35 5.11 3.29 0.70
N LEU A 36 4.06 2.49 0.85
CA LEU A 36 4.11 1.24 1.61
C LEU A 36 5.11 0.26 1.00
N VAL A 37 5.13 0.15 -0.33
CA VAL A 37 5.98 -0.82 -1.04
C VAL A 37 7.43 -0.34 -1.18
N ALA A 38 7.61 0.94 -1.51
CA ALA A 38 8.93 1.54 -1.74
C ALA A 38 9.60 2.05 -0.46
N GLY A 39 8.89 2.07 0.66
CA GLY A 39 9.32 2.79 1.86
C GLY A 39 9.07 4.29 1.74
N MET A 40 9.09 4.99 2.86
CA MET A 40 8.96 6.44 2.89
C MET A 40 9.68 7.05 4.08
N THR A 41 10.09 8.30 3.94
CA THR A 41 10.57 9.11 5.06
C THR A 41 9.55 10.20 5.31
N VAL A 42 8.99 10.25 6.51
CA VAL A 42 8.01 11.26 6.92
C VAL A 42 8.68 12.17 7.93
N ARG A 43 8.68 13.46 7.62
CA ARG A 43 9.12 14.50 8.54
C ARG A 43 7.91 14.94 9.36
N ASN A 44 7.90 14.60 10.64
CA ASN A 44 6.88 15.04 11.57
C ASN A 44 7.26 16.44 12.06
N GLU A 45 6.74 17.45 11.37
CA GLU A 45 6.80 18.83 11.84
C GLU A 45 5.82 18.98 13.01
N PRO A 46 6.24 19.51 14.17
CA PRO A 46 5.27 19.92 15.17
C PRO A 46 4.35 20.96 14.51
N ARG A 47 3.05 20.68 14.51
CA ARG A 47 2.02 21.57 13.95
C ARG A 47 1.89 22.79 14.87
N SER A 48 2.90 23.66 14.89
CA SER A 48 2.92 24.86 15.71
C SER A 48 1.95 25.89 15.13
N ALA A 49 0.86 26.11 15.84
CA ALA A 49 0.00 27.28 15.70
C ALA A 49 0.64 28.56 16.29
N ALA A 50 1.98 28.60 16.42
CA ALA A 50 2.70 29.68 17.11
C ALA A 50 3.74 30.30 16.18
N SER A 51 3.81 31.62 16.24
CA SER A 51 4.56 32.55 15.39
C SER A 51 6.02 32.15 15.09
N PRO A 52 6.58 32.54 13.93
CA PRO A 52 7.87 32.08 13.39
C PRO A 52 9.14 32.56 14.15
N GLN A 53 9.07 32.90 15.44
CA GLN A 53 10.16 33.64 16.11
C GLN A 53 10.99 32.89 17.15
N THR A 54 10.76 31.60 17.42
CA THR A 54 11.69 30.81 18.26
C THR A 54 11.74 29.36 17.81
N MET A 55 12.62 29.01 16.87
CA MET A 55 13.04 27.62 16.67
C MET A 55 14.23 27.37 17.60
N ASN A 56 14.04 26.57 18.66
CA ASN A 56 15.16 26.12 19.49
C ASN A 56 15.85 24.94 18.81
N ALA A 57 17.14 24.70 19.09
CA ALA A 57 17.88 23.55 18.54
C ALA A 57 17.29 22.18 18.96
N ALA A 58 16.42 22.16 19.98
CA ALA A 58 15.65 21.01 20.44
C ALA A 58 14.37 20.75 19.62
N ASP A 59 13.93 21.69 18.77
CA ASP A 59 12.80 21.52 17.83
C ASP A 59 13.26 20.81 16.54
N GLN A 60 14.12 19.81 16.68
CA GLN A 60 14.54 19.01 15.54
C GLN A 60 13.33 18.20 15.06
N PRO A 61 13.02 18.26 13.76
CA PRO A 61 11.86 17.55 13.23
C PRO A 61 12.06 16.06 13.43
N ASP A 62 11.03 15.40 13.96
CA ASP A 62 11.09 13.96 14.17
C ASP A 62 10.94 13.27 12.81
N ILE A 63 11.99 12.57 12.36
CA ILE A 63 12.03 11.93 11.04
C ILE A 63 11.71 10.45 11.20
N ILE A 64 10.54 10.04 10.71
CA ILE A 64 10.10 8.65 10.68
C ILE A 64 10.56 8.02 9.37
N HIS A 65 11.45 7.03 9.45
CA HIS A 65 11.86 6.23 8.29
C HIS A 65 11.11 4.89 8.26
N LEU A 66 10.27 4.72 7.24
CA LEU A 66 9.62 3.45 6.93
C LEU A 66 10.42 2.74 5.83
N ALA A 67 11.02 1.60 6.20
CA ALA A 67 11.80 0.81 5.25
C ALA A 67 10.91 0.21 4.14
N PRO A 68 11.46 0.01 2.93
CA PRO A 68 10.77 -0.72 1.88
C PRO A 68 10.42 -2.16 2.31
N ILE A 69 9.32 -2.74 1.79
CA ILE A 69 8.91 -4.13 2.09
C ILE A 69 10.06 -5.11 1.80
N PRO A 70 10.48 -6.00 2.72
CA PRO A 70 11.55 -6.96 2.43
C PRO A 70 11.08 -7.99 1.38
N ILE A 71 11.66 -7.95 0.18
CA ILE A 71 11.26 -8.84 -0.93
C ILE A 71 11.79 -10.26 -0.72
N GLU A 72 12.83 -10.42 0.07
CA GLU A 72 13.45 -11.70 0.42
C GLU A 72 12.46 -12.59 1.19
N LYS A 73 11.54 -11.98 1.96
CA LYS A 73 10.48 -12.70 2.67
C LYS A 73 9.31 -13.10 1.76
N LEU A 74 9.12 -12.41 0.64
CA LEU A 74 8.01 -12.62 -0.28
C LEU A 74 8.38 -13.52 -1.46
N ALA A 75 9.61 -13.38 -1.99
CA ALA A 75 10.09 -14.04 -3.19
C ALA A 75 11.45 -14.68 -2.94
N THR A 76 11.51 -16.02 -3.05
CA THR A 76 12.78 -16.75 -3.03
C THR A 76 13.55 -16.51 -4.33
N GLU A 77 14.85 -16.83 -4.36
CA GLU A 77 15.66 -16.74 -5.60
C GLU A 77 15.10 -17.62 -6.74
N GLN A 78 14.50 -18.75 -6.39
CA GLN A 78 13.82 -19.63 -7.34
C GLN A 78 12.57 -18.96 -7.91
N ASP A 79 11.76 -18.31 -7.07
CA ASP A 79 10.58 -17.55 -7.51
C ASP A 79 10.98 -16.42 -8.48
N ARG A 80 12.09 -15.72 -8.19
CA ARG A 80 12.60 -14.62 -9.03
C ARG A 80 13.08 -15.07 -10.41
N SER A 81 13.46 -16.34 -10.53
CA SER A 81 13.85 -16.97 -11.79
C SER A 81 12.64 -17.47 -12.60
N ASN A 82 11.46 -17.54 -11.98
CA ASN A 82 10.22 -18.01 -12.59
C ASN A 82 9.09 -16.98 -12.42
N PRO A 83 9.01 -15.96 -13.30
CA PRO A 83 8.02 -14.88 -13.21
C PRO A 83 6.56 -15.31 -12.99
N PRO A 84 6.00 -16.32 -13.69
CA PRO A 84 4.60 -16.73 -13.46
C PRO A 84 4.38 -17.35 -12.08
N ALA A 85 5.36 -18.08 -11.53
CA ALA A 85 5.25 -18.64 -10.18
C ALA A 85 5.27 -17.54 -9.12
N LEU A 86 6.15 -16.54 -9.27
CA LEU A 86 6.16 -15.36 -8.40
C LEU A 86 4.84 -14.60 -8.48
N LEU A 87 4.33 -14.41 -9.70
CA LEU A 87 3.06 -13.72 -9.93
C LEU A 87 1.90 -14.42 -9.22
N GLU A 88 1.80 -15.75 -9.34
CA GLU A 88 0.78 -16.55 -8.66
C GLU A 88 0.80 -16.34 -7.15
N LYS A 89 1.99 -16.35 -6.55
CA LYS A 89 2.21 -16.18 -5.12
C LYS A 89 1.79 -14.78 -4.63
N VAL A 90 2.23 -13.73 -5.33
CA VAL A 90 1.89 -12.35 -4.99
C VAL A 90 0.40 -12.08 -5.21
N TYR A 91 -0.16 -12.57 -6.31
CA TYR A 91 -1.57 -12.40 -6.65
C TYR A 91 -2.48 -13.02 -5.58
N THR A 92 -2.18 -14.25 -5.15
CA THR A 92 -2.96 -14.96 -4.12
C THR A 92 -2.92 -14.23 -2.78
N HIS A 93 -1.79 -13.56 -2.48
CA HIS A 93 -1.65 -12.80 -1.24
C HIS A 93 -2.43 -11.48 -1.26
N LEU A 94 -2.45 -10.76 -2.40
CA LEU A 94 -3.09 -9.45 -2.51
C LEU A 94 -4.58 -9.51 -2.87
N PHE A 95 -5.04 -10.58 -3.51
CA PHE A 95 -6.43 -10.74 -3.95
C PHE A 95 -7.04 -12.02 -3.35
N PRO A 96 -7.38 -12.02 -2.04
CA PRO A 96 -8.06 -13.15 -1.43
C PRO A 96 -9.48 -13.27 -2.00
N GLY A 97 -9.77 -14.34 -2.74
CA GLY A 97 -11.10 -14.58 -3.32
C GLY A 97 -11.07 -15.24 -4.69
N THR A 98 -12.13 -15.01 -5.47
CA THR A 98 -12.25 -15.57 -6.82
C THR A 98 -11.19 -14.99 -7.76
N ARG A 99 -10.36 -15.87 -8.34
CA ARG A 99 -9.34 -15.48 -9.32
C ARG A 99 -10.01 -14.84 -10.54
N ASN A 100 -9.54 -13.65 -10.92
CA ASN A 100 -9.92 -12.99 -12.16
C ASN A 100 -8.86 -13.31 -13.23
N PRO A 101 -9.15 -14.18 -14.22
CA PRO A 101 -8.17 -14.63 -15.20
C PRO A 101 -7.67 -13.50 -16.08
N ASP A 102 -8.57 -12.62 -16.56
CA ASP A 102 -8.21 -11.48 -17.41
C ASP A 102 -7.25 -10.52 -16.71
N LEU A 103 -7.49 -10.27 -15.41
CA LEU A 103 -6.62 -9.43 -14.61
C LEU A 103 -5.24 -10.07 -14.42
N PHE A 104 -5.23 -11.37 -14.11
CA PHE A 104 -4.00 -12.13 -13.94
C PHE A 104 -3.14 -12.10 -15.21
N ASP A 105 -3.75 -12.30 -16.38
CA ASP A 105 -3.05 -12.31 -17.67
C ASP A 105 -2.44 -10.95 -18.03
N ARG A 106 -3.08 -9.85 -17.63
CA ARG A 106 -2.50 -8.51 -17.77
C ARG A 106 -1.23 -8.36 -16.95
N PHE A 107 -1.23 -8.79 -15.69
CA PHE A 107 -0.02 -8.76 -14.86
C PHE A 107 1.06 -9.71 -15.39
N ASN A 108 0.66 -10.88 -15.89
CA ASN A 108 1.56 -11.85 -16.52
C ASN A 108 2.25 -11.27 -17.75
N THR A 109 1.53 -10.49 -18.55
CA THR A 109 2.11 -9.78 -19.70
C THR A 109 3.16 -8.77 -19.27
N VAL A 110 2.89 -8.00 -18.21
CA VAL A 110 3.83 -6.99 -17.69
C VAL A 110 5.10 -7.64 -17.12
N ILE A 111 4.95 -8.72 -16.32
CA ILE A 111 6.11 -9.35 -15.67
C ILE A 111 6.99 -10.11 -16.65
N LYS A 112 6.42 -10.70 -17.71
CA LYS A 112 7.17 -11.38 -18.78
C LYS A 112 8.07 -10.45 -19.58
N ALA A 113 7.75 -9.15 -19.63
CA ALA A 113 8.57 -8.16 -20.32
C ALA A 113 9.80 -7.71 -19.50
N LYS A 114 9.91 -8.11 -18.23
CA LYS A 114 11.03 -7.73 -17.33
C LYS A 114 12.18 -8.75 -17.43
N PRO A 115 13.44 -8.32 -17.25
CA PRO A 115 14.59 -9.22 -17.26
C PRO A 115 14.54 -10.20 -16.08
N VAL A 116 15.05 -11.41 -16.31
CA VAL A 116 15.15 -12.50 -15.31
C VAL A 116 16.62 -12.68 -14.93
N PRO A 117 16.98 -12.84 -13.64
CA PRO A 117 16.10 -12.87 -12.47
C PRO A 117 15.49 -11.50 -12.15
N LEU A 118 14.26 -11.52 -11.64
CA LEU A 118 13.54 -10.29 -11.29
C LEU A 118 14.26 -9.55 -10.17
N THR A 119 14.61 -8.29 -10.43
CA THR A 119 15.17 -7.35 -9.45
C THR A 119 14.15 -7.01 -8.36
N ASP A 120 14.60 -6.65 -7.16
CA ASP A 120 13.71 -6.24 -6.06
C ASP A 120 12.80 -5.08 -6.45
N SER A 121 13.31 -4.11 -7.23
CA SER A 121 12.51 -2.99 -7.75
C SER A 121 11.39 -3.46 -8.67
N ALA A 122 11.65 -4.42 -9.57
CA ALA A 122 10.62 -4.99 -10.43
C ALA A 122 9.51 -5.71 -9.64
N VAL A 123 9.86 -6.43 -8.56
CA VAL A 123 8.87 -7.07 -7.69
C VAL A 123 8.05 -6.04 -6.92
N ARG A 124 8.70 -4.99 -6.40
CA ARG A 124 8.02 -3.85 -5.76
C ARG A 124 7.08 -3.13 -6.72
N GLU A 125 7.52 -2.86 -7.94
CA GLU A 125 6.69 -2.25 -8.97
C GLU A 125 5.45 -3.09 -9.28
N LEU A 126 5.60 -4.42 -9.37
CA LEU A 126 4.48 -5.33 -9.56
C LEU A 126 3.47 -5.24 -8.41
N ILE A 127 3.94 -5.29 -7.15
CA ILE A 127 3.09 -5.17 -5.97
C ILE A 127 2.36 -3.82 -5.97
N ALA A 128 3.07 -2.72 -6.21
CA ALA A 128 2.48 -1.39 -6.28
C ALA A 128 1.47 -1.26 -7.43
N LEU A 129 1.75 -1.88 -8.59
CA LEU A 129 0.83 -1.94 -9.72
C LEU A 129 -0.45 -2.68 -9.34
N MET A 130 -0.34 -3.86 -8.72
CA MET A 130 -1.49 -4.61 -8.23
C MET A 130 -2.32 -3.80 -7.23
N MET A 131 -1.66 -3.19 -6.25
CA MET A 131 -2.31 -2.37 -5.22
C MET A 131 -2.98 -1.12 -5.78
N THR A 132 -2.52 -0.58 -6.91
CA THR A 132 -3.13 0.61 -7.54
C THR A 132 -4.28 0.27 -8.49
N THR A 133 -4.56 -1.02 -8.74
CA THR A 133 -5.70 -1.40 -9.57
C THR A 133 -7.04 -1.16 -8.87
N PRO A 134 -8.13 -0.89 -9.63
CA PRO A 134 -9.47 -0.77 -9.07
C PRO A 134 -9.90 -2.03 -8.30
N ASN A 135 -9.44 -3.20 -8.74
CA ASN A 135 -9.73 -4.47 -8.08
C ASN A 135 -9.17 -4.49 -6.66
N TYR A 136 -8.00 -3.92 -6.40
CA TYR A 136 -7.47 -3.88 -5.04
C TYR A 136 -8.09 -2.75 -4.21
N GLN A 137 -8.38 -1.62 -4.85
CA GLN A 137 -8.74 -0.36 -4.17
C GLN A 137 -10.20 -0.29 -3.73
N VAL A 138 -11.03 -1.17 -4.28
CA VAL A 138 -12.48 -1.19 -4.12
C VAL A 138 -12.97 -2.54 -3.56
N CYS A 139 -12.04 -3.43 -3.21
CA CYS A 139 -12.33 -4.67 -2.45
C CYS A 139 -12.60 -4.37 -0.98
#